data_AF-A0A117STQ3-F1
#
_entry.id   AF-A0A117STQ3-F1
#
_cell.length_a   1.000
_cell.length_b   1.000
_cell.length_c   1.000
_cell.angle_alpha   90.00
_cell.angle_beta   90.00
_cell.angle_gamma   90.00
#
_symmetry.space_group_name_H-M   'P 1'
#
loop_
_entity.id
_entity.type
_entity.pdbx_description
1 polymer ?
#
loop_
_entity_poly.entity_id
_entity_poly.type
_entity_poly.pdbx_seq_one_letter_code
_entity_poly.pdbx_strand_id
1 'polypeptide(L)' 'MRREFSGLPVYLGVEDGYVYVKMTAPMDQRQFRRDLETCRRLGFRFDRRGERWVKPLEELQPSPEV' A
#
# COMPACT_ATOMS: atom_id res chain seq x y z
N MET A 1 -9.62 -1.21 11.75
CA MET A 1 -10.56 -0.29 11.06
C MET A 1 -10.47 -0.60 9.58
N ARG A 2 -11.57 -1.00 8.93
CA ARG A 2 -11.60 -1.31 7.49
C ARG A 2 -12.08 -0.06 6.75
N ARG A 3 -11.30 0.45 5.79
CA ARG A 3 -11.70 1.63 5.01
C ARG A 3 -11.40 1.37 3.54
N GLU A 4 -12.45 1.19 2.76
CA GLU A 4 -12.35 1.12 1.31
C GLU A 4 -11.97 2.51 0.80
N PHE A 5 -10.82 2.61 0.13
CA PHE A 5 -10.33 3.89 -0.38
C PHE A 5 -10.77 4.03 -1.84
N SER A 6 -11.58 5.06 -2.10
CA SER A 6 -11.80 5.66 -3.42
C SER A 6 -12.14 4.68 -4.56
N GLY A 7 -13.12 3.79 -4.42
CA GLY A 7 -13.67 2.99 -5.54
C GLY A 7 -12.66 2.12 -6.32
N LEU A 8 -11.42 2.02 -5.82
CA LEU A 8 -10.36 1.18 -6.34
C LEU A 8 -10.39 -0.12 -5.54
N PRO A 9 -10.14 -1.28 -6.18
CA PRO A 9 -10.10 -2.58 -5.51
C PRO A 9 -8.80 -2.75 -4.71
N VAL A 10 -8.54 -1.81 -3.81
CA VAL A 10 -7.38 -1.76 -2.94
C VAL A 10 -7.84 -1.64 -1.50
N TYR A 11 -7.27 -2.48 -0.66
CA TYR A 11 -7.45 -2.48 0.78
C TYR A 11 -6.19 -1.92 1.43
N LEU A 12 -6.36 -0.89 2.27
CA LEU A 12 -5.31 -0.34 3.11
C LEU A 12 -5.52 -0.78 4.55
N GLY A 13 -4.47 -1.35 5.14
CA GLY A 13 -4.46 -1.74 6.54
C GLY A 13 -3.19 -1.30 7.24
N VAL A 14 -3.26 -1.23 8.56
CA VAL A 14 -2.10 -1.01 9.44
C VAL A 14 -2.00 -2.21 10.36
N GLU A 15 -0.86 -2.88 10.35
CA GLU A 15 -0.56 -4.02 11.22
C GLU A 15 0.90 -3.93 11.65
N ASP A 16 1.17 -4.12 12.95
CA ASP A 16 2.52 -4.24 13.51
C ASP A 16 3.50 -3.11 13.12
N GLY A 17 3.01 -1.86 13.04
CA GLY A 17 3.83 -0.72 12.63
C GLY A 17 4.11 -0.64 11.13
N TYR A 18 3.42 -1.42 10.30
CA TYR A 18 3.47 -1.32 8.84
C TYR A 18 2.11 -0.92 8.27
N VAL A 19 2.14 -0.06 7.26
CA VAL A 19 1.01 0.16 6.35
C VAL A 19 1.12 -0.83 5.21
N TYR A 20 0.04 -1.54 4.92
CA TYR A 20 0.00 -2.44 3.78
C TYR A 20 -1.15 -2.13 2.83
N VAL A 21 -0.89 -2.38 1.55
CA VAL A 21 -1.85 -2.32 0.46
C VAL A 21 -2.04 -3.73 -0.07
N LYS A 22 -3.29 -4.20 -0.09
CA LYS A 22 -3.67 -5.48 -0.69
C LYS A 22 -4.67 -5.21 -1.80
N MET A 23 -4.45 -5.81 -2.97
CA MET A 23 -5.46 -5.78 -4.03
C MET A 23 -6.59 -6.75 -3.70
N THR A 24 -7.83 -6.30 -3.86
CA THR A 24 -9.03 -7.07 -3.53
C THR A 24 -9.73 -7.65 -4.76
N ALA A 25 -9.36 -7.20 -5.97
CA ALA A 25 -9.84 -7.75 -7.23
C ALA A 25 -8.74 -7.72 -8.30
N PRO A 26 -8.78 -8.63 -9.29
CA PRO A 26 -7.92 -8.53 -10.46
C PRO A 26 -8.24 -7.23 -11.21
N MET A 27 -7.21 -6.40 -11.40
CA MET A 27 -7.29 -5.16 -12.17
C MET A 27 -6.78 -5.39 -13.59
N ASP A 28 -7.26 -4.59 -14.53
CA ASP A 28 -6.74 -4.58 -15.90
C ASP A 28 -5.21 -4.35 -15.90
N GLN A 29 -4.45 -5.06 -16.74
CA GLN A 29 -2.97 -5.08 -16.68
C GLN A 29 -2.33 -3.68 -16.79
N ARG A 30 -2.99 -2.75 -17.49
CA ARG A 30 -2.51 -1.36 -17.60
C ARG A 30 -2.69 -0.62 -16.29
N GLN A 31 -3.84 -0.79 -15.65
CA GLN A 31 -4.15 -0.15 -14.38
C GLN A 31 -3.30 -0.74 -13.26
N PHE A 32 -3.19 -2.07 -13.21
CA PHE A 32 -2.29 -2.79 -12.31
C PHE A 32 -0.86 -2.24 -12.35
N ARG A 33 -0.27 -2.07 -13.55
CA ARG A 33 1.08 -1.48 -13.70
C ARG A 33 1.18 -0.07 -13.12
N ARG A 34 0.19 0.79 -13.36
CA ARG A 34 0.17 2.16 -12.81
C ARG A 34 0.09 2.16 -11.29
N ASP A 35 -0.73 1.28 -10.71
CA ASP A 35 -0.85 1.16 -9.25
C ASP A 35 0.43 0.59 -8.63
N LEU A 36 1.10 -0.36 -9.30
CA LEU A 36 2.41 -0.85 -8.89
C LEU A 36 3.49 0.24 -8.92
N GLU A 37 3.54 1.02 -10.01
CA GLU A 37 4.48 2.14 -10.12
C GLU A 37 4.22 3.21 -9.05
N THR A 38 2.95 3.49 -8.75
CA THR A 38 2.55 4.40 -7.69
C THR A 38 3.02 3.91 -6.32
N CYS A 39 2.76 2.63 -5.99
CA CYS A 39 3.20 2.03 -4.72
C CYS A 39 4.73 2.13 -4.57
N ARG A 40 5.48 1.81 -5.64
CA ARG A 40 6.94 1.87 -5.64
C ARG A 40 7.46 3.29 -5.46
N ARG A 41 6.84 4.30 -6.11
CA ARG A 41 7.18 5.73 -5.91
C ARG A 41 6.90 6.21 -4.50
N LEU A 42 5.85 5.70 -3.87
CA LEU A 42 5.50 6.03 -2.49
C LEU A 42 6.36 5.31 -1.44
N GLY A 43 7.32 4.47 -1.87
CA GLY A 43 8.25 3.76 -1.00
C GLY A 43 7.72 2.42 -0.49
N PHE A 44 6.56 1.96 -0.96
CA PHE A 44 6.08 0.63 -0.63
C PHE A 44 6.94 -0.43 -1.31
N ARG A 45 7.16 -1.52 -0.59
CA ARG A 45 7.91 -2.69 -1.04
C ARG A 45 6.98 -3.88 -1.09
N PHE A 46 7.20 -4.79 -2.03
CA PHE A 46 6.42 -6.03 -2.04
C PHE A 46 6.90 -6.92 -0.88
N ASP A 47 5.96 -7.39 -0.06
CA ASP A 47 6.27 -8.31 1.04
C ASP A 47 6.94 -9.59 0.52
N ARG A 48 7.72 -10.25 1.38
CA ARG A 48 8.45 -11.48 1.02
C ARG A 48 7.55 -12.59 0.49
N ARG A 49 6.28 -12.63 0.90
CA ARG A 49 5.30 -13.64 0.45
C ARG A 49 4.64 -13.29 -0.89
N GLY A 50 4.87 -12.07 -1.38
CA GLY A 50 4.32 -11.59 -2.64
C GLY A 50 2.81 -11.33 -2.60
N GLU A 51 2.24 -11.13 -1.41
CA GLU A 51 0.79 -11.00 -1.22
C GLU A 51 0.32 -9.55 -1.02
N ARG A 52 1.21 -8.67 -0.56
CA ARG A 52 0.88 -7.29 -0.17
C ARG A 52 2.06 -6.35 -0.37
N TRP A 53 1.77 -5.10 -0.70
CA TRP A 53 2.72 -4.01 -0.66
C TRP A 53 2.78 -3.48 0.77
N VAL A 54 3.97 -3.32 1.33
CA VAL A 54 4.18 -2.90 2.72
C VAL A 54 5.11 -1.69 2.77
N LYS A 55 4.85 -0.79 3.72
CA LYS A 55 5.72 0.33 4.05
C LYS A 55 5.71 0.51 5.57
N PRO A 56 6.86 0.69 6.24
CA PRO A 56 6.89 1.03 7.65
C PRO A 56 6.08 2.31 7.91
N LEU A 57 5.25 2.30 8.95
CA LEU A 57 4.46 3.45 9.38
C LEU A 57 5.36 4.61 9.81
N GLU A 58 6.54 4.31 10.36
CA GLU A 58 7.56 5.30 10.73
C GLU A 58 8.00 6.16 9.53
N GLU A 59 8.06 5.59 8.32
CA GLU A 59 8.38 6.34 7.08
C GLU A 59 7.22 7.21 6.57
N LEU A 60 6.04 7.10 7.19
CA LEU A 60 4.86 7.91 6.88
C LEU A 60 4.58 8.95 7.97
N GLN A 61 5.20 8.83 9.13
CA GLN A 61 5.11 9.86 10.15
C GLN A 61 5.90 11.08 9.65
N PRO A 62 5.33 12.30 9.73
CA PRO A 62 6.14 13.49 9.56
C PRO A 62 7.26 13.44 10.60
N SER A 63 8.48 13.85 10.22
CA SER A 63 9.56 14.02 11.20
C SER A 63 9.00 14.77 12.40
N PRO A 64 9.21 14.29 13.64
CA PRO A 64 8.79 15.05 14.80
C PRO A 64 9.40 16.44 14.64
N GLU A 65 8.55 17.46 14.52
CA GLU A 65 8.98 18.84 14.53
C GLU A 65 9.70 19.05 15.87
N VAL A 66 11.04 19.11 15.80
CA VAL A 66 11.92 19.37 16.95
C VAL A 66 11.78 20.82 17.38
#